data_AF-A0AAE1VAJ4-F1
#
_entry.id   AF-A0AAE1VAJ4-F1
#
_cell.length_a   1.000
_cell.length_b   1.000
_cell.length_c   1.000
_cell.angle_alpha   90.00
_cell.angle_beta   90.00
_cell.angle_gamma   90.00
#
_symmetry.space_group_name_H-M   'P 1'
#
loop_
_entity.id
_entity.type
_entity.pdbx_description
1 polymer ?
#
loop_
_entity_poly.entity_id
_entity_poly.type
_entity_poly.pdbx_seq_one_letter_code
_entity_poly.pdbx_strand_id
1 'polypeptide(L)'
;MTVSAGADGLMKLWTVKTNECVARYDQHEDKIWALAVGKKTEMLATGGGDAVINLWHDSTALDEEEAFRKEEEGVLKGQELENAVIDADYTRAIQIAFELRKPHKLFDLFRELCR
;
A
#
# COMPACT_ATOMS: atom_id res chain seq x y z
N MET A 1 -0.59 -5.47 -18.79
CA MET A 1 0.25 -6.21 -17.84
C MET A 1 0.35 -7.65 -18.33
N THR A 2 1.45 -8.33 -18.04
CA THR A 2 1.64 -9.75 -18.39
C THR A 2 1.90 -10.52 -17.11
N VAL A 3 1.31 -11.70 -16.96
CA VAL A 3 1.56 -12.59 -15.83
C VAL A 3 2.31 -13.80 -16.31
N SER A 4 3.34 -14.19 -15.57
CA SER A 4 4.11 -15.40 -15.81
C SER A 4 4.07 -16.28 -14.56
N ALA A 5 3.86 -17.58 -14.75
CA ALA A 5 3.97 -18.57 -13.70
C ALA A 5 5.13 -19.53 -14.02
N GLY A 6 5.86 -19.95 -12.99
CA GLY A 6 7.04 -20.79 -13.13
C GLY A 6 6.92 -22.15 -12.43
N ALA A 7 7.85 -23.04 -12.79
CA ALA A 7 8.05 -24.32 -12.11
C ALA A 7 8.76 -24.17 -10.75
N ASP A 8 9.07 -22.95 -10.36
CA ASP A 8 9.58 -22.55 -9.05
C ASP A 8 8.45 -22.24 -8.05
N GLY A 9 7.18 -22.40 -8.44
CA GLY A 9 6.01 -22.06 -7.60
C GLY A 9 5.70 -20.56 -7.58
N LEU A 10 6.54 -19.75 -8.25
CA LEU A 10 6.41 -18.30 -8.23
C LEU A 10 5.54 -17.80 -9.37
N MET A 11 4.61 -16.91 -9.04
CA MET A 11 3.90 -16.09 -10.00
C MET A 11 4.48 -14.67 -10.01
N LYS A 12 4.77 -14.14 -11.19
CA LYS A 12 5.33 -12.79 -11.37
C LYS A 12 4.43 -11.94 -12.26
N LEU A 13 4.19 -10.71 -11.81
CA LEU A 13 3.46 -9.69 -12.55
C LEU A 13 4.44 -8.73 -13.22
N TRP A 14 4.23 -8.45 -14.50
CA TRP A 14 5.09 -7.62 -15.33
C TRP A 14 4.33 -6.46 -15.96
N THR A 15 4.96 -5.29 -15.95
CA THR A 15 4.48 -4.12 -16.72
C THR A 15 5.20 -4.07 -18.06
N VAL A 16 4.47 -4.34 -19.15
CA VAL A 16 5.03 -4.37 -20.51
C VAL A 16 5.64 -3.03 -20.93
N LYS A 17 5.09 -1.91 -20.42
CA LYS A 17 5.57 -0.56 -20.77
C LYS A 17 6.91 -0.21 -20.14
N THR A 18 7.17 -0.66 -18.91
CA THR A 18 8.39 -0.35 -18.15
C THR A 18 9.38 -1.52 -18.15
N ASN A 19 8.95 -2.70 -18.61
CA ASN A 19 9.70 -3.95 -18.56
C ASN A 19 10.16 -4.34 -17.15
N GLU A 20 9.41 -3.91 -16.13
CA GLU A 20 9.71 -4.16 -14.73
C GLU A 20 8.78 -5.23 -14.13
N CYS A 21 9.34 -6.00 -13.20
CA CYS A 21 8.59 -6.95 -12.38
C CYS A 21 7.97 -6.17 -11.21
N VAL A 22 6.64 -6.00 -11.25
CA VAL A 22 5.88 -5.22 -10.27
C VAL A 22 5.71 -5.99 -8.96
N ALA A 23 5.39 -7.28 -9.07
CA ALA A 23 5.10 -8.11 -7.92
C ALA A 23 5.51 -9.56 -8.14
N ARG A 24 5.84 -10.23 -7.04
CA ARG A 24 6.10 -11.67 -6.98
C ARG A 24 5.20 -12.26 -5.91
N TYR A 25 4.49 -13.31 -6.27
CA TYR A 25 3.54 -13.99 -5.42
C TYR A 25 4.01 -15.42 -5.21
N ASP A 26 4.22 -15.77 -3.95
CA ASP A 26 4.72 -17.05 -3.48
C ASP A 26 3.64 -17.74 -2.64
N GLN A 27 2.62 -18.26 -3.33
CA GLN A 27 1.44 -18.84 -2.69
C GLN A 27 1.22 -20.30 -3.09
N HIS A 28 2.05 -20.83 -4.00
CA HIS A 28 2.02 -22.23 -4.42
C HIS A 28 3.26 -22.94 -3.89
N GLU A 29 3.05 -24.09 -3.26
CA GLU A 29 4.14 -24.89 -2.67
C GLU A 29 4.83 -25.80 -3.72
N ASP A 30 4.23 -25.94 -4.90
CA ASP A 30 4.76 -26.74 -6.02
C ASP A 30 4.54 -26.01 -7.36
N LYS A 31 4.99 -26.63 -8.45
CA LYS A 31 4.94 -26.14 -9.82
C LYS A 31 3.54 -25.68 -10.21
N ILE A 32 3.46 -24.47 -10.76
CA ILE A 32 2.22 -23.98 -11.35
C ILE A 32 2.08 -24.57 -12.76
N TRP A 33 0.97 -25.27 -13.00
CA TRP A 33 0.68 -25.92 -14.29
C TRP A 33 -0.33 -25.15 -15.13
N ALA A 34 -1.24 -24.43 -14.47
CA ALA A 34 -2.32 -23.72 -15.13
C ALA A 34 -2.36 -22.26 -14.69
N LEU A 35 -2.54 -21.37 -15.66
CA LEU A 35 -2.80 -19.96 -15.44
C LEU A 35 -3.93 -19.53 -16.38
N ALA A 36 -5.00 -18.96 -15.82
CA ALA A 36 -6.15 -18.48 -16.55
C ALA A 36 -6.47 -17.04 -16.15
N VAL A 37 -6.78 -16.19 -17.13
CA VAL A 37 -7.16 -14.79 -16.91
C VAL A 37 -8.59 -14.59 -17.37
N GLY A 38 -9.45 -14.18 -16.44
CA GLY A 38 -10.83 -13.81 -16.73
C GLY A 38 -10.90 -12.43 -17.36
N LYS A 39 -11.21 -12.35 -18.66
CA LYS A 39 -11.35 -11.06 -19.38
C LYS A 39 -12.49 -10.17 -18.87
N LYS A 40 -13.47 -10.74 -18.16
CA LYS A 40 -14.71 -10.06 -17.75
C LYS A 40 -14.74 -9.69 -16.26
N THR A 41 -14.00 -10.40 -15.43
CA THR A 41 -14.09 -10.30 -13.96
C THR A 41 -12.81 -9.80 -13.30
N GLU A 42 -11.77 -9.47 -14.09
CA GLU A 42 -10.44 -9.05 -13.58
C GLU A 42 -9.83 -10.04 -12.57
N MET A 43 -10.27 -11.31 -12.65
CA MET A 43 -9.78 -12.39 -11.80
C MET A 43 -8.73 -13.20 -12.55
N LEU A 44 -7.66 -13.57 -11.86
CA LEU A 44 -6.73 -14.59 -12.32
C LEU A 44 -6.88 -15.85 -11.47
N ALA A 45 -6.77 -17.00 -12.11
CA ALA A 45 -6.72 -18.29 -11.44
C ALA A 45 -5.40 -18.96 -11.74
N THR A 46 -4.74 -19.49 -10.71
CA THR A 46 -3.54 -20.32 -10.84
C THR A 46 -3.77 -21.68 -10.19
N GLY A 47 -3.35 -22.74 -10.88
CA GLY A 47 -3.45 -24.12 -10.40
C GLY A 47 -2.08 -24.79 -10.38
N GLY A 48 -1.71 -25.34 -9.22
CA GLY A 48 -0.41 -25.99 -8.99
C GLY A 48 -0.48 -27.50 -8.84
N GLY A 49 0.71 -28.12 -8.77
CA GLY A 49 0.90 -29.54 -8.41
C GLY A 49 0.59 -29.83 -6.94
N ASP A 50 0.46 -28.77 -6.14
CA ASP A 50 0.06 -28.76 -4.72
C ASP A 50 -1.44 -29.08 -4.52
N ALA A 51 -2.18 -29.35 -5.59
CA ALA A 51 -3.63 -29.53 -5.60
C ALA A 51 -4.41 -28.31 -5.08
N VAL A 52 -3.79 -27.12 -5.08
CA VAL A 52 -4.41 -25.86 -4.69
C VAL A 52 -4.71 -25.00 -5.92
N ILE A 53 -5.87 -24.36 -5.90
CA ILE A 53 -6.24 -23.33 -6.88
C ILE A 53 -6.30 -22.00 -6.14
N ASN A 54 -5.42 -21.08 -6.53
CA ASN A 54 -5.42 -19.71 -5.99
C ASN A 54 -6.19 -18.80 -6.93
N LEU A 55 -7.07 -17.98 -6.36
CA LEU A 55 -7.82 -16.94 -7.06
C LEU A 55 -7.27 -15.57 -6.66
N TRP A 56 -6.86 -14.82 -7.66
CA TRP A 56 -6.27 -13.51 -7.53
C TRP A 56 -7.23 -12.46 -8.07
N HIS A 57 -7.30 -11.34 -7.38
CA HIS A 57 -8.07 -10.17 -7.77
C HIS A 57 -7.12 -8.99 -7.93
N ASP A 58 -7.39 -8.12 -8.89
CA ASP A 58 -6.65 -6.88 -9.03
C ASP A 58 -7.10 -5.90 -7.93
N SER A 59 -6.22 -5.61 -6.98
CA SER A 59 -6.44 -4.60 -5.93
C SER A 59 -5.84 -3.25 -6.27
N THR A 60 -5.17 -3.10 -7.43
CA THR A 60 -4.40 -1.88 -7.76
C THR A 60 -5.24 -0.61 -7.63
N ALA A 61 -6.48 -0.62 -8.13
CA ALA A 61 -7.37 0.53 -8.05
C ALA A 61 -7.77 0.86 -6.59
N LEU A 62 -8.02 -0.16 -5.76
CA LEU A 62 -8.35 0.03 -4.35
C LEU A 62 -7.14 0.58 -3.59
N ASP A 63 -5.96 0.04 -3.84
CA ASP A 63 -4.71 0.47 -3.22
C ASP A 63 -4.38 1.93 -3.60
N GLU A 64 -4.60 2.32 -4.86
CA GLU A 64 -4.44 3.70 -5.34
C GLU A 64 -5.44 4.66 -4.68
N GLU A 65 -6.71 4.28 -4.58
CA GLU A 65 -7.75 5.08 -3.89
C GLU A 65 -7.46 5.25 -2.39
N GLU A 66 -7.02 4.18 -1.72
CA GLU A 66 -6.63 4.23 -0.31
C GLU A 66 -5.38 5.09 -0.10
N ALA A 67 -4.39 5.00 -0.99
CA ALA A 67 -3.19 5.83 -0.93
C ALA A 67 -3.54 7.31 -1.11
N PHE A 68 -4.38 7.63 -2.10
CA PHE A 68 -4.85 8.99 -2.34
C PHE A 68 -5.61 9.54 -1.12
N ARG A 69 -6.55 8.76 -0.58
CA ARG A 69 -7.31 9.16 0.62
C ARG A 69 -6.40 9.42 1.82
N LYS A 70 -5.39 8.57 2.02
CA LYS A 70 -4.42 8.72 3.11
C LYS A 70 -3.54 9.95 2.92
N GLU A 71 -3.17 10.28 1.69
CA GLU A 71 -2.44 11.50 1.37
C GLU A 71 -3.30 12.74 1.65
N GLU A 72 -4.55 12.76 1.18
CA GLU A 72 -5.50 13.86 1.47
C GLU A 72 -5.71 14.04 2.98
N GLU A 73 -5.92 12.96 3.73
CA GLU A 73 -6.03 13.00 5.20
C GLU A 73 -4.75 13.54 5.84
N GLY A 74 -3.59 13.15 5.34
CA GLY A 74 -2.29 13.63 5.82
C GLY A 74 -2.07 15.12 5.56
N VAL A 75 -2.54 15.64 4.42
CA VAL A 75 -2.50 17.06 4.09
C VAL A 75 -3.44 17.85 5.02
N LEU A 76 -4.68 17.39 5.19
CA LEU A 76 -5.67 18.04 6.05
C LEU A 76 -5.19 18.11 7.51
N LYS A 77 -4.74 16.98 8.07
CA LYS A 77 -4.15 16.92 9.41
C LYS A 77 -2.90 17.80 9.54
N GLY A 78 -2.12 17.94 8.46
CA GLY A 78 -0.99 18.86 8.41
C GLY A 78 -1.42 20.32 8.59
N GLN A 79 -2.50 20.72 7.94
CA GLN A 79 -3.09 22.05 8.10
C GLN A 79 -3.68 22.24 9.50
N GLU A 80 -4.39 21.25 10.04
CA GLU A 80 -4.94 21.29 11.39
C GLU A 80 -3.85 21.45 12.46
N LEU A 81 -2.70 20.79 12.28
CA LEU A 81 -1.54 20.96 13.15
C LEU A 81 -1.07 22.42 13.16
N GLU A 82 -0.94 23.04 11.99
CA GLU A 82 -0.48 24.43 11.88
C GLU A 82 -1.49 25.40 12.49
N ASN A 83 -2.79 25.17 12.26
CA ASN A 83 -3.85 25.94 12.90
C ASN A 83 -3.81 25.80 14.44
N ALA A 84 -3.62 24.57 14.96
CA ALA A 84 -3.53 24.34 16.40
C ALA A 84 -2.33 25.02 17.07
N VAL A 85 -1.20 25.11 16.35
CA VAL A 85 -0.02 25.87 16.81
C VAL A 85 -0.31 27.37 16.85
N ILE A 86 -0.99 27.90 15.83
CA ILE A 86 -1.41 29.31 15.79
C ILE A 86 -2.37 29.63 16.95
N ASP A 87 -3.30 28.72 17.24
CA ASP A 87 -4.25 28.84 18.35
C ASP A 87 -3.62 28.61 19.73
N ALA A 88 -2.30 28.37 19.81
CA ALA A 88 -1.55 28.03 21.02
C ALA A 88 -2.09 26.78 21.77
N ASP A 89 -2.80 25.90 21.07
CA ASP A 89 -3.30 24.63 21.62
C ASP A 89 -2.28 23.52 21.39
N TYR A 90 -1.26 23.51 22.24
CA TYR A 90 -0.16 22.56 22.15
C TYR A 90 -0.58 21.12 22.43
N THR A 91 -1.67 20.88 23.17
CA THR A 91 -2.14 19.51 23.46
C THR A 91 -2.66 18.86 22.19
N ARG A 92 -3.52 19.56 21.43
CA ARG A 92 -3.98 19.09 20.11
C ARG A 92 -2.82 19.00 19.11
N ALA A 93 -1.93 19.99 19.09
CA ALA A 93 -0.78 19.98 18.19
C ALA A 93 0.16 18.78 18.41
N ILE A 94 0.45 18.41 19.67
CA ILE A 94 1.29 17.24 19.99
C ILE A 94 0.61 15.94 19.57
N GLN A 95 -0.69 15.81 19.82
CA GLN A 95 -1.47 14.63 19.40
C GLN A 95 -1.41 14.44 17.88
N ILE A 96 -1.70 15.50 17.11
CA ILE A 96 -1.67 15.45 15.65
C ILE A 96 -0.25 15.20 15.12
N ALA A 97 0.78 15.83 15.71
CA ALA A 97 2.17 15.60 15.33
C ALA A 97 2.63 14.15 15.58
N PHE A 98 2.14 13.53 16.66
CA PHE A 98 2.39 12.12 16.97
C PHE A 98 1.69 11.19 15.96
N GLU A 99 0.41 11.45 15.65
CA GLU A 99 -0.34 10.69 14.63
C GLU A 99 0.32 10.76 13.25
N LEU A 100 0.79 11.95 12.86
CA LEU A 100 1.50 12.18 11.60
C LEU A 100 2.94 11.64 11.59
N ARG A 101 3.42 11.06 12.71
CA ARG A 101 4.79 10.56 12.89
C ARG A 101 5.86 11.57 12.47
N LYS A 102 5.70 12.85 12.86
CA LYS A 102 6.66 13.94 12.57
C LYS A 102 7.49 14.29 13.81
N PRO A 103 8.59 13.55 14.11
CA PRO A 103 9.34 13.70 15.36
C PRO A 103 10.01 15.07 15.52
N HIS A 104 10.45 15.69 14.42
CA HIS A 104 11.04 17.04 14.46
C HIS A 104 10.03 18.09 14.93
N LYS A 105 8.84 18.13 14.32
CA LYS A 105 7.77 19.07 14.73
C LYS A 105 7.35 18.82 16.19
N LEU A 106 7.27 17.56 16.61
CA LEU A 106 6.94 17.20 17.99
C LEU A 106 7.98 17.72 18.99
N PHE A 107 9.28 17.60 18.68
CA PHE A 107 10.35 18.16 19.51
C PHE A 107 10.26 19.69 19.63
N ASP A 108 10.00 20.39 18.52
CA ASP A 108 9.86 21.85 18.52
C ASP A 108 8.70 22.30 19.43
N LEU A 109 7.55 21.61 19.37
CA LEU A 109 6.40 21.88 20.25
C LEU A 109 6.73 21.69 21.74
N PHE A 110 7.45 20.62 22.09
CA PHE A 110 7.87 20.40 23.48
C PHE A 110 8.87 21.45 23.96
N ARG A 111 9.73 21.96 23.07
CA ARG A 111 10.68 23.01 23.40
C ARG A 111 9.97 24.34 23.68
N GLU A 112 8.92 24.66 22.94
CA GLU A 112 8.11 25.87 23.16
C GLU A 112 7.32 25.80 24.47
N LEU A 113 6.80 24.63 24.84
CA LEU A 113 6.11 24.38 26.11
C LEU A 113 7.02 24.49 27.35
N CYS A 114 8.29 24.16 27.22
CA CYS A 114 9.27 24.20 28.32
C CYS A 114 9.94 25.57 28.52
N ARG A 115 9.50 26.62 27.80
CA ARG A 115 10.03 27.98 27.90
C ARG A 115 9.11 28.89 28.73
#